data_AF-A0A2K2F6D3-F1
#
_entry.id   AF-A0A2K2F6D3-F1
#
_cell.length_a   1.000
_cell.length_b   1.000
_cell.length_c   1.000
_cell.angle_alpha   90.00
_cell.angle_beta   90.00
_cell.angle_gamma   90.00
#
_symmetry.space_group_name_H-M   'P 1'
#
loop_
_entity.id
_entity.type
_entity.pdbx_description
1 polymer ?
#
loop_
_entity_poly.entity_id
_entity_poly.type
_entity_poly.pdbx_seq_one_letter_code
_entity_poly.pdbx_strand_id
1 'polypeptide(L)' 'MNEYTKEELEEALRAINSTIMKCEKVLPKLKQGTSQHTLLIRRIKAFHIATSLIKKALGDK' A
#
# COMPACT_ATOMS: atom_id res chain seq x y z
N MET A 1 -1.43 -16.69 16.93
CA MET A 1 -1.21 -15.67 15.88
C MET A 1 -0.05 -14.84 16.39
N ASN A 2 1.12 -14.91 15.76
CA ASN A 2 2.28 -14.16 16.24
C ASN A 2 1.95 -12.66 16.16
N GLU A 3 2.12 -11.96 17.28
CA GLU A 3 2.07 -10.51 17.28
C GLU A 3 3.32 -10.02 16.55
N TYR A 4 3.11 -9.17 15.53
CA TYR A 4 4.19 -8.48 14.85
C TYR A 4 4.79 -7.43 15.81
N THR A 5 6.10 -7.25 15.79
CA THR A 5 6.69 -6.18 16.59
C THR A 5 6.34 -4.81 16.01
N LYS A 6 6.46 -3.76 16.84
CA LYS A 6 6.26 -2.39 16.40
C LYS A 6 7.18 -2.04 15.22
N GLU A 7 8.43 -2.47 15.29
CA GLU A 7 9.45 -2.22 14.27
C GLU A 7 9.10 -2.92 12.95
N GLU A 8 8.57 -4.16 13.00
CA GLU A 8 8.11 -4.89 11.82
C GLU A 8 6.92 -4.18 11.15
N LEU A 9 5.98 -3.69 11.95
CA LEU A 9 4.82 -2.93 11.46
C LEU A 9 5.24 -1.59 10.84
N GLU A 10 6.17 -0.87 11.46
CA GLU A 10 6.73 0.37 10.91
C GLU A 10 7.51 0.14 9.61
N GLU A 11 8.30 -0.94 9.53
CA GLU A 11 9.02 -1.30 8.31
C GLU A 11 8.04 -1.69 7.19
N ALA A 12 7.02 -2.47 7.51
CA ALA A 12 5.95 -2.80 6.56
C ALA A 12 5.26 -1.52 6.04
N LEU A 13 4.98 -0.56 6.92
CA LEU A 13 4.39 0.73 6.55
C LEU A 13 5.32 1.52 5.59
N ARG A 14 6.64 1.57 5.89
CA ARG A 14 7.64 2.19 5.01
C ARG A 14 7.69 1.53 3.63
N ALA A 15 7.73 0.20 3.59
CA ALA A 15 7.79 -0.57 2.36
C ALA A 15 6.54 -0.40 1.49
N ILE A 16 5.35 -0.41 2.11
CA ILE A 16 4.08 -0.21 1.40
C ILE A 16 3.98 1.22 0.85
N ASN A 17 4.34 2.23 1.64
CA ASN A 17 4.35 3.62 1.17
C ASN A 17 5.29 3.82 -0.03
N SER A 18 6.49 3.23 0.01
CA SER A 18 7.42 3.23 -1.14
C SER A 18 6.81 2.58 -2.38
N THR A 19 6.09 1.47 -2.19
CA THR A 19 5.37 0.78 -3.26
C THR A 19 4.24 1.63 -3.85
N ILE A 20 3.43 2.28 -3.01
CA ILE A 20 2.38 3.20 -3.44
C ILE A 20 2.97 4.31 -4.32
N MET A 21 4.02 4.99 -3.88
CA MET A 21 4.66 6.06 -4.66
C MET A 21 5.14 5.57 -6.03
N LYS A 22 5.69 4.35 -6.11
CA LYS A 22 6.12 3.75 -7.39
C LYS A 22 4.91 3.47 -8.28
N CYS A 23 3.83 2.92 -7.72
CA CYS A 23 2.60 2.67 -8.45
C CYS A 23 1.99 3.97 -8.99
N GLU A 24 1.93 5.03 -8.18
CA GLU A 24 1.41 6.34 -8.60
C GLU A 24 2.23 6.97 -9.73
N LYS A 25 3.57 6.81 -9.71
CA LYS A 25 4.45 7.27 -10.80
C LYS A 25 4.26 6.49 -12.11
N VAL A 26 3.85 5.22 -12.04
CA VAL A 26 3.62 4.36 -13.21
C VAL A 26 2.21 4.55 -13.77
N LEU A 27 1.22 4.81 -12.92
CA LEU A 27 -0.18 4.95 -13.31
C LEU A 27 -0.44 5.89 -14.51
N PRO A 28 0.11 7.12 -14.57
CA PRO A 28 -0.12 8.02 -15.70
C PRO A 28 0.54 7.55 -17.01
N LYS A 29 1.47 6.59 -16.94
CA LYS A 29 2.11 5.99 -18.12
C LYS A 29 1.28 4.85 -18.72
N LEU A 30 0.25 4.38 -18.00
CA LEU A 30 -0.63 3.31 -18.46
C LEU A 30 -1.84 3.89 -19.18
N LYS A 31 -2.17 3.32 -20.34
CA LYS A 31 -3.37 3.71 -21.08
C LYS A 31 -4.62 3.35 -20.25
N GLN A 32 -5.49 4.34 -20.07
CA GLN A 32 -6.79 4.14 -19.41
C GLN A 32 -7.60 3.06 -20.13
N GLY A 33 -8.32 2.25 -19.35
CA GLY A 33 -9.13 1.14 -19.87
C GLY A 33 -8.36 -0.17 -20.10
N THR A 34 -7.03 -0.17 -19.96
CA THR A 34 -6.25 -1.42 -19.99
C THR A 34 -6.40 -2.22 -18.70
N SER A 35 -6.14 -3.53 -18.78
CA SER A 35 -6.10 -4.41 -17.61
C SER A 35 -5.01 -3.99 -16.63
N GLN A 36 -3.85 -3.53 -17.13
CA GLN A 36 -2.74 -3.05 -16.29
C GLN A 36 -3.12 -1.78 -15.53
N HIS A 37 -3.78 -0.82 -16.18
CA HIS A 37 -4.26 0.41 -15.53
C HIS A 37 -5.27 0.08 -14.40
N THR A 38 -6.24 -0.79 -14.69
CA THR A 38 -7.24 -1.23 -13.71
C THR A 38 -6.61 -1.99 -12.53
N LEU A 39 -5.68 -2.90 -12.81
CA LEU A 39 -4.95 -3.64 -11.79
C LEU A 39 -4.17 -2.71 -10.86
N LEU A 40 -3.48 -1.72 -11.43
CA LEU A 40 -2.65 -0.80 -10.66
C LEU A 40 -3.49 0.06 -9.71
N ILE A 41 -4.64 0.58 -10.18
CA ILE A 41 -5.59 1.30 -9.32
C ILE A 41 -6.07 0.43 -8.15
N ARG A 42 -6.44 -0.83 -8.43
CA ARG A 42 -6.91 -1.76 -7.38
C ARG A 42 -5.80 -2.07 -6.37
N ARG A 43 -4.55 -2.22 -6.82
CA ARG A 43 -3.39 -2.42 -5.93
C ARG A 43 -3.15 -1.22 -5.03
N ILE A 44 -3.16 0.00 -5.57
CA ILE A 44 -3.00 1.23 -4.77
C ILE A 44 -4.08 1.29 -3.67
N LYS A 45 -5.35 1.03 -4.03
CA LYS A 45 -6.45 0.97 -3.04
C LYS A 45 -6.22 -0.09 -1.96
N ALA A 46 -5.78 -1.29 -2.34
CA ALA A 46 -5.47 -2.35 -1.39
C ALA A 46 -4.32 -1.97 -0.44
N PHE A 47 -3.29 -1.30 -0.95
CA PHE A 47 -2.19 -0.80 -0.12
C PHE A 47 -2.63 0.27 0.87
N HIS A 48 -3.52 1.19 0.50
CA HIS A 48 -4.10 2.14 1.46
C HIS A 48 -4.90 1.47 2.57
N ILE A 49 -5.64 0.41 2.24
CA ILE A 49 -6.34 -0.40 3.26
C ILE A 49 -5.32 -1.07 4.18
N ALA A 50 -4.28 -1.69 3.63
CA ALA A 50 -3.22 -2.32 4.40
C ALA A 50 -2.51 -1.34 5.34
N THR A 51 -2.16 -0.13 4.87
CA THR A 51 -1.53 0.88 5.73
C THR A 51 -2.47 1.37 6.83
N SER A 52 -3.77 1.51 6.57
CA SER A 52 -4.76 1.82 7.60
C SER A 52 -4.84 0.73 8.67
N LEU A 53 -4.81 -0.54 8.28
CA LEU A 53 -4.82 -1.67 9.23
C LEU A 53 -3.53 -1.73 10.06
N ILE A 54 -2.38 -1.48 9.44
CA ILE A 54 -1.08 -1.43 10.13
C ILE A 54 -1.05 -0.28 11.15
N LYS A 55 -1.51 0.92 10.75
CA LYS A 55 -1.63 2.07 11.66
C LYS A 55 -2.54 1.77 12.86
N LYS A 56 -3.68 1.12 12.61
CA LYS A 56 -4.57 0.66 13.68
C LYS A 56 -3.88 -0.32 14.63
N ALA A 57 -3.07 -1.24 14.10
CA ALA A 57 -2.28 -2.18 14.91
C ALA A 57 -1.16 -1.47 15.71
N LEU A 58 -0.63 -0.36 15.20
CA LEU A 58 0.34 0.50 15.90
C LEU A 58 -0.30 1.40 16.98
N GLY A 59 -1.63 1.47 17.05
CA GLY A 59 -2.35 2.33 17.99
C GLY A 59 -2.60 3.77 17.50
N ASP A 60 -2.34 4.05 16.22
CA ASP A 60 -2.69 5.33 15.60
C ASP A 60 -4.22 5.40 15.39
N LYS A 61 -4.85 6.44 15.95
CA LYS A 61 -6.29 6.71 15.85
C LYS A 61 -6.69 7.29 14.49
#